data_AF-A0A938D9H4-F1
#
_entry.id   AF-A0A938D9H4-F1
#
_cell.length_a   1.000
_cell.length_b   1.000
_cell.length_c   1.000
_cell.angle_alpha   90.00
_cell.angle_beta   90.00
_cell.angle_gamma   90.00
#
_symmetry.space_group_name_H-M   'P 1'
#
loop_
_entity.id
_entity.type
_entity.pdbx_description
1 polymer ?
#
loop_
_entity_poly.entity_id
_entity_poly.type
_entity_poly.pdbx_seq_one_letter_code
_entity_poly.pdbx_strand_id
1 'polypeptide(L)'
;MATEQKGARQRILDAALKILRKQGVSALTQTRVAAAAGLRQSHLTYYFPRKTDLLAATLEASHLQAHKPKRGSAKNDADPVEAVRGLMFDRNKMRFFLSVVAQASDQAEIRGTLAAHARGVAEQLAPVFGRTPDDPDIIAFVDMLRGMGLRLLLETDDKRHATVDLDALAVRFGLRRAPKPRLSAAVRNR
;
A
#
# COMPACT_ATOMS: atom_id res chain seq x y z
N MET A 1 13.60 -4.90 -28.52
CA MET A 1 13.97 -5.65 -27.28
C MET A 1 13.65 -4.90 -25.98
N ALA A 2 14.09 -3.65 -25.76
CA ALA A 2 13.81 -2.92 -24.50
C ALA A 2 12.29 -2.71 -24.20
N THR A 3 11.49 -2.44 -25.24
CA THR A 3 10.03 -2.27 -25.12
C THR A 3 9.31 -3.58 -24.76
N GLU A 4 9.77 -4.71 -25.30
CA GLU A 4 9.25 -6.04 -24.96
C GLU A 4 9.65 -6.47 -23.55
N GLN A 5 10.86 -6.14 -23.10
CA GLN A 5 11.32 -6.40 -21.74
C GLN A 5 10.53 -5.61 -20.69
N LYS A 6 10.27 -4.32 -20.95
CA LYS A 6 9.42 -3.50 -20.10
C LYS A 6 7.98 -4.04 -20.05
N GLY A 7 7.47 -4.55 -21.17
CA GLY A 7 6.17 -5.21 -21.26
C GLY A 7 6.11 -6.51 -20.45
N ALA A 8 7.13 -7.37 -20.53
CA ALA A 8 7.20 -8.62 -19.77
C ALA A 8 7.29 -8.37 -18.26
N ARG A 9 8.15 -7.45 -17.80
CA ARG A 9 8.23 -7.07 -16.37
C ARG A 9 6.88 -6.58 -15.85
N GLN A 10 6.19 -5.73 -16.59
CA GLN A 10 4.87 -5.23 -16.20
C GLN A 10 3.83 -6.36 -16.13
N ARG A 11 3.79 -7.26 -17.11
CA ARG A 11 2.90 -8.44 -17.08
C ARG A 11 3.13 -9.32 -15.86
N ILE A 12 4.39 -9.53 -15.47
CA ILE A 12 4.73 -10.28 -14.25
C ILE A 12 4.15 -9.59 -13.02
N LEU A 13 4.33 -8.28 -12.89
CA LEU A 13 3.81 -7.50 -11.76
C LEU A 13 2.28 -7.47 -11.73
N ASP A 14 1.62 -7.35 -12.89
CA ASP A 14 0.15 -7.37 -12.97
C ASP A 14 -0.40 -8.75 -12.56
N ALA A 15 0.25 -9.83 -12.99
CA ALA A 15 -0.08 -11.20 -12.58
C ALA A 15 0.15 -11.41 -11.06
N ALA A 16 1.26 -10.90 -10.53
CA ALA A 16 1.57 -10.94 -9.11
C ALA A 16 0.51 -10.21 -8.27
N LEU A 17 0.15 -8.98 -8.64
CA LEU A 17 -0.90 -8.19 -7.98
C LEU A 17 -2.27 -8.87 -8.07
N LYS A 18 -2.60 -9.53 -9.19
CA LYS A 18 -3.84 -10.29 -9.35
C LYS A 18 -3.89 -11.51 -8.42
N ILE A 19 -2.80 -12.27 -8.32
CA ILE A 19 -2.70 -13.40 -7.39
C ILE A 19 -2.82 -12.92 -5.96
N LEU A 20 -2.08 -11.86 -5.60
CA LEU A 20 -2.10 -11.27 -4.28
C LEU A 20 -3.52 -10.87 -3.84
N ARG A 21 -4.27 -10.18 -4.71
CA ARG A 21 -5.66 -9.76 -4.41
C ARG A 21 -6.62 -10.93 -4.27
N LYS A 22 -6.49 -11.97 -5.10
CA LYS A 22 -7.44 -13.08 -5.15
C LYS A 22 -7.15 -14.18 -4.14
N GLN A 23 -5.89 -14.36 -3.77
CA GLN A 23 -5.43 -15.57 -3.08
C GLN A 23 -4.42 -15.29 -1.95
N GLY A 24 -4.05 -14.02 -1.76
CA GLY A 24 -3.11 -13.63 -0.72
C GLY A 24 -1.64 -13.95 -1.04
N VAL A 25 -0.77 -13.57 -0.10
CA VAL A 25 0.68 -13.67 -0.26
C VAL A 25 1.21 -15.10 -0.32
N SER A 26 0.53 -16.07 0.31
CA SER A 26 0.95 -17.48 0.29
C SER A 26 0.90 -18.08 -1.12
N ALA A 27 -0.01 -17.60 -1.97
CA ALA A 27 -0.12 -18.01 -3.36
C ALA A 27 0.93 -17.38 -4.28
N LEU A 28 1.67 -16.37 -3.80
CA LEU A 28 2.58 -15.57 -4.60
C LEU A 28 3.96 -16.25 -4.75
N THR A 29 4.00 -17.26 -5.62
CA THR A 29 5.23 -18.00 -5.97
C THR A 29 5.68 -17.68 -7.39
N GLN A 30 6.98 -17.77 -7.66
CA GLN A 30 7.54 -17.52 -9.00
C GLN A 30 6.88 -18.40 -10.07
N THR A 31 6.67 -19.69 -9.80
CA THR A 31 6.01 -20.61 -10.74
C THR A 31 4.58 -20.20 -11.06
N ARG A 32 3.78 -19.85 -10.04
CA ARG A 32 2.38 -19.44 -10.24
C ARG A 32 2.26 -18.09 -10.93
N VAL A 33 3.16 -17.15 -10.63
CA VAL A 33 3.21 -15.85 -11.30
C VAL A 33 3.63 -16.00 -12.75
N ALA A 34 4.62 -16.85 -13.07
CA ALA A 34 5.03 -17.14 -14.44
C ALA A 34 3.86 -17.71 -15.26
N ALA A 35 3.17 -18.72 -14.71
CA ALA A 35 1.98 -19.31 -15.33
C ALA A 35 0.87 -18.26 -15.55
N ALA A 36 0.58 -17.43 -14.54
CA ALA A 36 -0.44 -16.38 -14.64
C ALA A 36 -0.06 -15.25 -15.62
N ALA A 37 1.23 -15.00 -15.83
CA ALA A 37 1.74 -14.04 -16.80
C ALA A 37 1.87 -14.60 -18.23
N GLY A 38 1.60 -15.90 -18.43
CA GLY A 38 1.80 -16.59 -19.71
C GLY A 38 3.28 -16.70 -20.09
N LEU A 39 4.15 -16.91 -19.10
CA LEU A 39 5.61 -16.97 -19.26
C LEU A 39 6.16 -18.31 -18.75
N ARG A 40 7.28 -18.73 -19.34
CA ARG A 40 8.10 -19.81 -18.77
C ARG A 40 8.78 -19.33 -17.48
N GLN A 41 9.01 -20.24 -16.53
CA GLN A 41 9.67 -19.90 -15.27
C GLN A 41 11.05 -19.25 -15.48
N SER A 42 11.85 -19.76 -16.43
CA SER A 42 13.16 -19.20 -16.78
C SER A 42 13.10 -17.72 -17.20
N HIS A 43 12.02 -17.31 -17.87
CA HIS A 43 11.82 -15.92 -18.28
C HIS A 43 11.42 -15.04 -17.09
N LEU A 44 10.72 -15.56 -16.08
CA LEU A 44 10.44 -14.82 -14.86
C LEU A 44 11.70 -14.65 -14.00
N THR A 45 12.48 -15.73 -13.83
CA THR A 45 13.72 -15.69 -13.03
C THR A 45 14.77 -14.76 -13.62
N TYR A 46 14.71 -14.47 -14.93
CA TYR A 46 15.51 -13.42 -15.56
C TYR A 46 15.21 -12.02 -14.99
N TYR A 47 13.94 -11.69 -14.73
CA TYR A 47 13.55 -10.39 -14.16
C TYR A 47 13.60 -10.35 -12.63
N PHE A 48 13.27 -11.47 -11.99
CA PHE A 48 13.20 -11.59 -10.54
C PHE A 48 13.91 -12.89 -10.13
N PRO A 49 15.25 -12.87 -10.00
CA PRO A 49 16.03 -14.04 -9.66
C PRO A 49 15.56 -14.69 -8.35
N ARG A 50 15.25 -13.87 -7.34
CA ARG A 50 14.77 -14.33 -6.03
C ARG A 50 13.28 -14.03 -5.87
N LYS A 51 12.61 -14.84 -5.04
CA LYS A 51 11.22 -14.56 -4.63
C LYS A 51 11.11 -13.20 -3.94
N THR A 52 12.11 -12.82 -3.15
CA THR A 52 12.14 -11.55 -2.43
C THR A 52 12.19 -10.35 -3.37
N ASP A 53 12.91 -10.45 -4.49
CA ASP A 53 12.90 -9.42 -5.56
C ASP A 53 11.50 -9.22 -6.14
N LEU A 54 10.78 -10.32 -6.41
CA LEU A 54 9.41 -10.28 -6.89
C LEU A 54 8.46 -9.67 -5.85
N LEU A 55 8.62 -10.03 -4.57
CA LEU A 55 7.81 -9.49 -3.47
C LEU A 55 8.02 -7.98 -3.32
N ALA A 56 9.27 -7.53 -3.28
CA ALA A 56 9.62 -6.12 -3.15
C ALA A 56 9.08 -5.28 -4.31
N ALA A 57 9.28 -5.74 -5.55
CA ALA A 57 8.76 -5.07 -6.74
C ALA A 57 7.22 -5.08 -6.80
N THR A 58 6.58 -6.13 -6.30
CA THR A 58 5.11 -6.19 -6.19
C THR A 58 4.59 -5.20 -5.14
N LEU A 59 5.30 -5.03 -4.02
CA LEU A 59 4.98 -4.04 -3.00
C LEU A 59 5.07 -2.60 -3.53
N GLU A 60 6.15 -2.30 -4.25
CA GLU A 60 6.32 -1.02 -4.94
C GLU A 60 5.21 -0.79 -5.99
N ALA A 61 4.92 -1.78 -6.83
CA ALA A 61 3.86 -1.68 -7.83
C ALA A 61 2.47 -1.50 -7.20
N SER A 62 2.19 -2.14 -6.06
CA SER A 62 0.95 -1.97 -5.30
C SER A 62 0.81 -0.54 -4.78
N HIS A 63 1.91 0.04 -4.30
CA HIS A 63 1.95 1.43 -3.85
C HIS A 63 1.65 2.38 -5.02
N LEU A 64 2.36 2.25 -6.13
CA LEU A 64 2.15 3.06 -7.33
C LEU A 64 0.72 2.94 -7.89
N GLN A 65 0.09 1.76 -7.83
CA GLN A 65 -1.30 1.61 -8.25
C GLN A 65 -2.31 2.26 -7.29
N ALA A 66 -2.01 2.33 -5.99
CA ALA A 66 -2.83 3.09 -5.05
C ALA A 66 -2.77 4.60 -5.32
N HIS A 67 -1.66 5.08 -5.89
CA HIS A 67 -1.40 6.49 -6.20
C HIS A 67 -1.82 6.95 -7.59
N LYS A 68 -2.00 6.03 -8.54
CA LYS A 68 -2.41 6.41 -9.90
C LYS A 68 -3.86 6.92 -9.87
N PRO A 69 -4.13 8.13 -10.39
CA PRO A 69 -5.50 8.62 -10.52
C PRO A 69 -6.29 7.63 -11.38
N LYS A 70 -7.49 7.24 -10.94
CA LYS A 70 -8.38 6.42 -11.76
C LYS A 70 -8.68 7.22 -13.03
N ARG A 71 -8.34 6.67 -14.20
CA ARG A 71 -8.67 7.29 -15.50
C ARG A 71 -10.18 7.56 -15.54
N GLY A 72 -10.57 8.84 -15.59
CA GLY A 72 -11.97 9.28 -15.61
C GLY A 72 -12.48 9.96 -14.34
N SER A 73 -11.73 10.01 -13.23
CA SER A 73 -12.09 10.83 -12.07
C SER A 73 -11.46 12.22 -12.19
N ALA A 74 -12.27 13.25 -12.45
CA ALA A 74 -11.83 14.64 -12.43
C ALA A 74 -11.37 15.02 -11.01
N LYS A 75 -10.05 15.23 -10.83
CA LYS A 75 -9.37 15.46 -9.54
C LYS A 75 -9.55 14.30 -8.53
N ASN A 76 -8.49 14.00 -7.78
CA ASN A 76 -8.51 12.99 -6.72
C ASN A 76 -9.44 13.46 -5.58
N ASP A 77 -10.70 13.03 -5.60
CA ASP A 77 -11.65 13.22 -4.47
C ASP A 77 -11.47 12.15 -3.37
N ALA A 78 -10.54 11.20 -3.54
CA ALA A 78 -10.21 10.25 -2.48
C ALA A 78 -9.36 10.94 -1.41
N ASP A 79 -9.96 11.15 -0.25
CA ASP A 79 -9.29 11.64 0.96
C ASP A 79 -8.04 10.79 1.27
N PRO A 80 -6.82 11.34 1.32
CA PRO A 80 -5.61 10.57 1.59
C PRO A 80 -5.65 9.83 2.93
N VAL A 81 -6.37 10.36 3.93
CA VAL A 81 -6.57 9.69 5.22
C VAL A 81 -7.35 8.39 5.02
N GLU A 82 -8.39 8.41 4.18
CA GLU A 82 -9.19 7.22 3.85
C GLU A 82 -8.44 6.23 2.94
N ALA A 83 -7.58 6.74 2.05
CA ALA A 83 -6.69 5.88 1.26
C ALA A 83 -5.71 5.12 2.17
N VAL A 84 -5.10 5.80 3.14
CA VAL A 84 -4.20 5.18 4.13
C VAL A 84 -4.98 4.25 5.05
N ARG A 85 -6.21 4.59 5.45
CA ARG A 85 -7.09 3.67 6.19
C ARG A 85 -7.26 2.35 5.42
N GLY A 86 -7.65 2.43 4.15
CA GLY A 86 -7.85 1.25 3.30
C GLY A 86 -6.57 0.47 3.02
N LEU A 87 -5.39 1.05 3.25
CA LEU A 87 -4.10 0.36 3.20
C LEU A 87 -3.77 -0.33 4.53
N MET A 88 -3.87 0.39 5.64
CA MET A 88 -3.43 -0.06 6.97
C MET A 88 -4.37 -1.08 7.59
N PHE A 89 -5.66 -0.96 7.34
CA PHE A 89 -6.69 -1.81 7.94
C PHE A 89 -7.23 -2.89 6.98
N ASP A 90 -6.56 -3.09 5.83
CA ASP A 90 -6.81 -4.26 4.97
C ASP A 90 -5.90 -5.41 5.42
N ARG A 91 -6.52 -6.47 5.93
CA ARG A 91 -5.83 -7.66 6.44
C ARG A 91 -4.90 -8.29 5.40
N ASN A 92 -5.29 -8.34 4.13
CA ASN A 92 -4.48 -8.95 3.08
C ASN A 92 -3.27 -8.07 2.74
N LYS A 93 -3.44 -6.75 2.68
CA LYS A 93 -2.35 -5.80 2.43
C LYS A 93 -1.36 -5.78 3.60
N MET A 94 -1.84 -5.79 4.84
CA MET A 94 -0.97 -5.82 6.01
C MET A 94 -0.20 -7.13 6.12
N ARG A 95 -0.85 -8.28 5.89
CA ARG A 95 -0.17 -9.58 5.82
C ARG A 95 0.90 -9.61 4.74
N PHE A 96 0.62 -9.02 3.58
CA PHE A 96 1.58 -8.93 2.50
C PHE A 96 2.79 -8.08 2.89
N PHE A 97 2.57 -6.86 3.39
CA PHE A 97 3.65 -5.98 3.84
C PHE A 97 4.56 -6.68 4.87
N LEU A 98 3.99 -7.26 5.92
CA LEU A 98 4.76 -7.98 6.95
C LEU A 98 5.51 -9.19 6.40
N SER A 99 4.91 -9.90 5.43
CA SER A 99 5.56 -11.01 4.76
C SER A 99 6.79 -10.55 3.95
N VAL A 100 6.73 -9.38 3.30
CA VAL A 100 7.91 -8.80 2.62
C VAL A 100 8.97 -8.40 3.64
N VAL A 101 8.57 -7.69 4.71
CA VAL A 101 9.51 -7.28 5.78
C VAL A 101 10.23 -8.50 6.37
N ALA A 102 9.49 -9.54 6.77
CA ALA A 102 10.05 -10.73 7.39
C ALA A 102 10.98 -11.54 6.47
N GLN A 103 10.72 -11.54 5.14
CA GLN A 103 11.54 -12.30 4.18
C GLN A 103 12.73 -11.52 3.62
N ALA A 104 12.74 -10.19 3.75
CA ALA A 104 13.68 -9.35 2.99
C ALA A 104 14.37 -8.25 3.80
N SER A 105 14.10 -8.10 5.10
CA SER A 105 14.75 -7.07 5.94
C SER A 105 16.25 -7.25 6.14
N ASP A 106 16.75 -8.47 5.94
CA ASP A 106 18.16 -8.86 6.00
C ASP A 106 18.92 -8.58 4.69
N GLN A 107 18.21 -8.42 3.56
CA GLN A 107 18.78 -8.14 2.25
C GLN A 107 18.99 -6.64 2.06
N ALA A 108 20.25 -6.20 2.07
CA ALA A 108 20.63 -4.79 1.94
C ALA A 108 20.02 -4.13 0.70
N GLU A 109 19.92 -4.86 -0.40
CA GLU A 109 19.38 -4.39 -1.67
C GLU A 109 17.88 -4.09 -1.61
N ILE A 110 17.13 -4.80 -0.76
CA ILE A 110 15.67 -4.64 -0.62
C ILE A 110 15.31 -3.65 0.49
N ARG A 111 16.19 -3.45 1.48
CA ARG A 111 15.98 -2.47 2.56
C ARG A 111 15.63 -1.08 2.04
N GLY A 112 16.25 -0.64 0.94
CA GLY A 112 15.92 0.63 0.29
C GLY A 112 14.47 0.70 -0.19
N THR A 113 13.98 -0.34 -0.87
CA THR A 113 12.58 -0.42 -1.34
C THR A 113 11.60 -0.48 -0.17
N LEU A 114 11.92 -1.23 0.89
CA LEU A 114 11.10 -1.28 2.10
C LEU A 114 11.04 0.07 2.81
N ALA A 115 12.17 0.77 2.93
CA ALA A 115 12.24 2.10 3.52
C ALA A 115 11.45 3.11 2.68
N ALA A 116 11.57 3.08 1.35
CA ALA A 116 10.78 3.92 0.46
C ALA A 116 9.27 3.65 0.60
N HIS A 117 8.86 2.39 0.66
CA HIS A 117 7.46 2.04 0.91
C HIS A 117 6.95 2.54 2.27
N ALA A 118 7.77 2.40 3.32
CA ALA A 118 7.43 2.90 4.65
C ALA A 118 7.31 4.42 4.69
N ARG A 119 8.21 5.14 4.00
CA ARG A 119 8.19 6.60 3.85
C ARG A 119 7.02 7.09 3.02
N GLY A 120 6.60 6.33 2.00
CA GLY A 120 5.50 6.69 1.10
C GLY A 120 4.14 6.88 1.78
N VAL A 121 3.93 6.34 2.98
CA VAL A 121 2.73 6.64 3.80
C VAL A 121 2.87 8.00 4.48
N ALA A 122 4.03 8.31 5.06
CA ALA A 122 4.31 9.61 5.64
C ALA A 122 4.23 10.72 4.56
N GLU A 123 4.73 10.45 3.35
CA GLU A 123 4.64 11.36 2.21
C GLU A 123 3.20 11.67 1.78
N GLN A 124 2.26 10.75 1.99
CA GLN A 124 0.84 10.98 1.74
C GLN A 124 0.15 11.78 2.85
N LEU A 125 0.45 11.45 4.10
CA LEU A 125 -0.25 12.03 5.24
C LEU A 125 0.27 13.41 5.63
N ALA A 126 1.58 13.62 5.55
CA ALA A 126 2.20 14.86 6.03
C ALA A 126 1.58 16.12 5.42
N PRO A 127 1.36 16.21 4.08
CA PRO A 127 0.73 17.39 3.48
C PRO A 127 -0.70 17.65 3.99
N VAL A 128 -1.46 16.60 4.34
CA VAL A 128 -2.84 16.73 4.86
C VAL A 128 -2.87 17.43 6.22
N PHE A 129 -1.80 17.28 7.00
CA PHE A 129 -1.64 17.88 8.31
C PHE A 129 -0.73 19.13 8.29
N GLY A 130 -0.34 19.60 7.10
CA GLY A 130 0.57 20.75 6.97
C GLY A 130 1.98 20.49 7.51
N ARG A 131 2.42 19.22 7.53
CA ARG A 131 3.72 18.77 8.03
C ARG A 131 4.62 18.27 6.91
N THR A 132 5.85 17.88 7.25
CA THR A 132 6.78 17.19 6.35
C THR A 132 6.82 15.68 6.63
N PRO A 133 7.21 14.84 5.66
CA PRO A 133 7.25 13.38 5.85
C PRO A 133 8.25 12.90 6.92
N ASP A 134 9.27 13.71 7.20
CA ASP A 134 10.28 13.45 8.23
C ASP A 134 9.90 14.04 9.60
N ASP A 135 8.71 14.65 9.74
CA ASP A 135 8.19 15.14 11.02
C ASP A 135 8.00 13.95 11.99
N PRO A 136 8.59 13.99 13.21
CA PRO A 136 8.51 12.89 14.16
C PRO A 136 7.08 12.54 14.56
N ASP A 137 6.16 13.52 14.59
CA ASP A 137 4.75 13.28 14.92
C ASP A 137 4.04 12.51 13.79
N ILE A 138 4.40 12.78 12.53
CA ILE A 138 3.91 12.01 11.39
C ILE A 138 4.45 10.58 11.45
N ILE A 139 5.74 10.40 11.71
CA ILE A 139 6.35 9.07 11.81
C ILE A 139 5.68 8.26 12.92
N ALA A 140 5.54 8.85 14.12
CA ALA A 140 4.89 8.21 15.26
C ALA A 140 3.42 7.86 14.97
N PHE A 141 2.68 8.74 14.29
CA PHE A 141 1.31 8.47 13.88
C PHE A 141 1.25 7.30 12.90
N VAL A 142 2.10 7.26 11.87
CA VAL A 142 2.15 6.15 10.91
C VAL A 142 2.51 4.84 11.60
N ASP A 143 3.46 4.85 12.53
CA ASP A 143 3.85 3.64 13.29
C ASP A 143 2.72 3.15 14.20
N MET A 144 1.95 4.06 14.79
CA MET A 144 0.73 3.72 15.50
C MET A 144 -0.28 3.03 14.56
N LEU A 145 -0.50 3.55 13.35
CA LEU A 145 -1.38 2.90 12.36
C LEU A 145 -0.91 1.51 11.96
N ARG A 146 0.40 1.32 11.75
CA ARG A 146 1.00 0.00 11.49
C ARG A 146 0.77 -0.96 12.65
N GLY A 147 0.95 -0.50 13.88
CA GLY A 147 0.68 -1.28 15.08
C GLY A 147 -0.78 -1.71 15.19
N MET A 148 -1.73 -0.83 14.85
CA MET A 148 -3.15 -1.19 14.78
C MET A 148 -3.44 -2.19 13.66
N GLY A 149 -2.87 -2.00 12.47
CA GLY A 149 -3.00 -2.94 11.35
C GLY A 149 -2.43 -4.31 11.66
N LEU A 150 -1.28 -4.39 12.34
CA LEU A 150 -0.72 -5.65 12.83
C LEU A 150 -1.67 -6.33 13.82
N ARG A 151 -2.24 -5.57 14.76
CA ARG A 151 -3.19 -6.09 15.76
C ARG A 151 -4.41 -6.74 15.12
N LEU A 152 -4.90 -6.21 13.99
CA LEU A 152 -5.97 -6.85 13.22
C LEU A 152 -5.63 -8.26 12.74
N LEU A 153 -4.36 -8.63 12.63
CA LEU A 153 -3.97 -9.98 12.26
C LEU A 153 -4.02 -10.95 13.44
N LEU A 154 -4.05 -10.42 14.67
CA LEU A 154 -4.09 -11.17 15.92
C LEU A 154 -5.52 -11.30 16.46
N GLU A 155 -6.37 -10.32 16.19
CA GLU A 155 -7.76 -10.30 16.64
C GLU A 155 -8.67 -11.11 15.71
N THR A 156 -9.67 -11.79 16.28
CA THR A 156 -10.71 -12.53 15.55
C THR A 156 -11.90 -11.65 15.15
N ASP A 157 -12.02 -10.45 15.74
CA ASP A 157 -13.08 -9.48 15.46
C ASP A 157 -12.63 -8.46 14.40
N ASP A 158 -13.04 -8.71 13.16
CA ASP A 158 -12.70 -7.88 12.01
C ASP A 158 -13.42 -6.53 11.99
N LYS A 159 -14.23 -6.16 12.98
CA LYS A 159 -15.04 -4.92 12.90
C LYS A 159 -14.44 -3.73 13.65
N ARG A 160 -13.53 -3.93 14.60
CA ARG A 160 -12.97 -2.84 15.43
C ARG A 160 -12.21 -1.77 14.67
N HIS A 161 -11.61 -2.09 13.52
CA HIS A 161 -10.92 -1.07 12.73
C HIS A 161 -11.87 -0.11 12.01
N ALA A 162 -13.09 -0.54 11.72
CA ALA A 162 -14.10 0.29 11.08
C ALA A 162 -14.55 1.45 11.98
N THR A 163 -14.36 1.32 13.30
CA THR A 163 -14.71 2.35 14.29
C THR A 163 -13.55 3.28 14.65
N VAL A 164 -12.35 3.07 14.10
CA VAL A 164 -11.19 3.91 14.41
C VAL A 164 -11.35 5.27 13.71
N ASP A 165 -11.60 6.32 14.47
CA ASP A 165 -11.53 7.69 13.95
C ASP A 165 -10.06 8.11 13.82
N LEU A 166 -9.59 8.23 12.57
CA LEU A 166 -8.20 8.57 12.27
C LEU A 166 -7.88 10.03 12.56
N ASP A 167 -8.85 10.93 12.46
CA ASP A 167 -8.64 12.34 12.81
C ASP A 167 -8.52 12.51 14.31
N ALA A 168 -9.44 11.88 15.06
CA ALA A 168 -9.39 11.90 16.52
C ALA A 168 -8.09 11.24 17.03
N LEU A 169 -7.62 10.19 16.36
CA LEU A 169 -6.34 9.57 16.67
C LEU A 169 -5.17 10.51 16.34
N ALA A 170 -5.17 11.17 15.17
CA ALA A 170 -4.14 12.10 14.74
C ALA A 170 -3.97 13.28 15.72
N VAL A 171 -5.07 13.77 16.32
CA VAL A 171 -5.04 14.81 17.35
C VAL A 171 -4.16 14.44 18.54
N ARG A 172 -4.07 13.14 18.90
CA ARG A 172 -3.21 12.65 19.99
C ARG A 172 -1.71 12.81 19.71
N PHE A 173 -1.35 13.01 18.44
CA PHE A 173 0.01 13.28 17.96
C PHE A 173 0.19 14.76 17.57
N GLY A 174 -0.72 15.67 17.98
CA GLY A 174 -0.64 17.08 17.60
C GLY A 174 -0.94 17.36 16.12
N LEU A 175 -1.49 16.39 15.40
CA LEU A 175 -1.83 16.49 13.99
C LEU A 175 -3.30 16.88 13.82
N ARG A 176 -3.56 18.02 13.16
CA ARG A 176 -4.92 18.51 12.88
C ARG A 176 -5.03 18.89 11.42
N ARG A 177 -6.00 18.30 10.72
CA ARG A 177 -6.31 18.70 9.35
C ARG A 177 -7.30 19.86 9.35
N ALA A 178 -7.26 20.67 8.30
CA ALA A 178 -8.32 21.64 8.04
C ALA A 178 -9.66 20.89 7.88
N PRO A 179 -10.77 21.40 8.44
CA PRO A 179 -12.07 20.75 8.30
C PRO A 179 -12.45 20.63 6.82
N LYS A 180 -12.95 19.45 6.41
CA LYS A 180 -13.50 19.28 5.05
C LYS A 180 -14.59 20.33 4.83
N PRO A 181 -14.58 21.06 3.70
CA PRO A 181 -15.65 21.99 3.40
C PRO A 181 -16.98 21.22 3.43
N ARG A 182 -17.92 21.66 4.28
CA ARG A 182 -19.27 21.09 4.30
C ARG A 182 -19.85 21.29 2.90
N LEU A 183 -20.19 20.20 2.21
CA LEU A 183 -21.03 20.28 1.03
C LEU A 183 -22.29 21.01 1.44
N SER A 184 -22.44 22.24 0.94
CA SER A 184 -23.63 23.06 1.14
C SER A 184 -24.84 22.21 0.76
N ALA A 185 -25.75 22.01 1.71
CA ALA A 185 -27.06 21.39 1.48
C ALA A 185 -27.98 22.36 0.71
N ALA A 186 -27.48 22.96 -0.37
CA ALA A 186 -28.27 23.75 -1.30
C ALA A 186 -28.75 22.82 -2.41
N VAL A 187 -29.93 22.24 -2.21
CA VAL A 187 -31.10 22.21 -3.12
C VAL A 187 -32.08 21.19 -2.52
N ARG A 188 -32.90 21.65 -1.58
CA ARG A 188 -34.23 21.09 -1.30
C ARG A 188 -35.12 22.22 -0.80
N ASN A 189 -35.58 23.02 -1.74
CA ASN A 189 -36.91 23.66 -1.77
C ASN A 189 -36.90 24.75 -2.85
N ARG A 190 -37.47 24.42 -4.01
CA ARG A 190 -38.68 25.05 -4.55
C ARG A 190 -39.12 24.29 -5.80
#